data_AF-A0A962PSH4-F1
#
_entry.id   AF-A0A962PSH4-F1
#
_cell.length_a   1.000
_cell.length_b   1.000
_cell.length_c   1.000
_cell.angle_alpha   90.00
_cell.angle_beta   90.00
_cell.angle_gamma   90.00
#
_symmetry.space_group_name_H-M   'P 1'
#
loop_
_entity.id
_entity.type
_entity.pdbx_description
1 polymer ?
#
loop_
_entity_poly.entity_id
_entity_poly.type
_entity_poly.pdbx_seq_one_letter_code
_entity_poly.pdbx_strand_id
1 'polypeptide(L)'
;TNIEKGYQDVDAAFPDRAVDFYPEQDYRPKDMTETEWPHELITKHASLFITAWGAGNLVADPTLKTPVECLVANGPGTLNGKPAAVQIVRGQAVYERGLWYVQLQRRMELPHDQEHDCAADEREFAPGDYLPVSFAVWNGSAGDRDGKKNISIWQKLVIE
;
A
#
# COMPACT_ATOMS: atom_id res chain seq x y z
N THR A 1 6.83 18.88 -34.73
CA THR A 1 6.61 17.46 -34.38
C THR A 1 6.26 16.73 -35.66
N ASN A 2 7.12 15.84 -36.12
CA ASN A 2 7.14 15.33 -37.49
C ASN A 2 6.23 14.10 -37.63
N ILE A 3 4.91 14.32 -37.67
CA ILE A 3 3.89 13.26 -37.76
C ILE A 3 3.83 12.62 -39.16
N GLU A 4 4.36 13.29 -40.20
CA GLU A 4 4.33 12.78 -41.58
C GLU A 4 5.29 11.62 -41.85
N LYS A 5 6.30 11.39 -41.01
CA LYS A 5 7.28 10.30 -41.18
C LYS A 5 6.89 8.97 -40.52
N GLY A 6 5.68 8.87 -39.98
CA GLY A 6 5.24 7.71 -39.21
C GLY A 6 5.87 7.64 -37.83
N TYR A 7 5.34 6.78 -36.96
CA TYR A 7 5.95 6.47 -35.66
C TYR A 7 7.38 5.94 -35.91
N GLN A 8 8.39 6.74 -35.58
CA GLN A 8 9.75 6.23 -35.48
C GLN A 8 9.84 5.44 -34.18
N ASP A 9 10.16 4.15 -34.31
CA ASP A 9 10.51 3.33 -33.17
C ASP A 9 11.71 3.97 -32.46
N VAL A 10 11.65 4.01 -31.13
CA VAL A 10 12.69 4.60 -30.31
C VAL A 10 14.00 3.82 -30.48
N ASP A 11 13.92 2.52 -30.74
CA ASP A 11 15.07 1.68 -31.11
C ASP A 11 15.75 2.14 -32.40
N ALA A 12 14.96 2.48 -33.43
CA ALA A 12 15.51 2.90 -34.72
C ALA A 12 16.15 4.29 -34.68
N ALA A 13 15.66 5.18 -33.81
CA ALA A 13 16.18 6.54 -33.65
C ALA A 13 17.45 6.59 -32.79
N PHE A 14 17.63 5.64 -31.86
CA PHE A 14 18.72 5.62 -30.89
C PHE A 14 19.34 4.21 -30.80
N PRO A 15 20.10 3.78 -31.81
CA PRO A 15 20.63 2.42 -31.89
C PRO A 15 21.68 2.10 -30.81
N ASP A 16 22.32 3.11 -30.22
CA ASP A 16 23.33 2.94 -29.16
C ASP A 16 22.75 3.15 -27.75
N ARG A 17 21.43 3.04 -27.58
CA ARG A 17 20.80 3.23 -26.27
C ARG A 17 21.11 2.04 -25.36
N ALA A 18 21.66 2.32 -24.18
CA ALA A 18 21.82 1.32 -23.14
C ALA A 18 20.51 1.19 -22.34
N VAL A 19 20.13 -0.03 -22.02
CA VAL A 19 19.12 -0.30 -20.99
C VAL A 19 19.79 -0.08 -19.62
N ASP A 20 19.10 0.59 -18.70
CA ASP A 20 19.61 0.81 -17.35
C ASP A 20 20.00 -0.52 -16.70
N PHE A 21 21.28 -0.66 -16.38
CA PHE A 21 21.80 -1.81 -15.65
C PHE A 21 21.78 -1.49 -14.16
N TYR A 22 20.90 -2.18 -13.45
CA TYR A 22 20.80 -2.03 -12.02
C TYR A 22 21.79 -2.96 -11.31
N PRO A 23 22.72 -2.44 -10.46
CA PRO A 23 23.79 -3.25 -9.86
C PRO A 23 23.32 -4.45 -9.03
N GLU A 24 22.08 -4.44 -8.54
CA GLU A 24 21.45 -5.50 -7.76
C GLU A 24 20.91 -6.67 -8.59
N GLN A 25 20.88 -6.57 -9.93
CA GLN A 25 20.44 -7.65 -10.78
C GLN A 25 21.51 -8.74 -10.88
N ASP A 26 21.15 -9.97 -10.51
CA ASP A 26 22.04 -11.15 -10.55
C ASP A 26 22.20 -11.74 -11.96
N TYR A 27 21.71 -11.02 -12.98
CA TYR A 27 21.85 -11.38 -14.38
C TYR A 27 22.96 -10.55 -15.02
N ARG A 28 24.03 -11.22 -15.46
CA ARG A 28 25.11 -10.60 -16.25
C ARG A 28 25.18 -11.26 -17.62
N PRO A 29 24.87 -10.53 -18.72
CA PRO A 29 25.11 -11.06 -20.05
C PRO A 29 26.62 -11.29 -20.21
N LYS A 30 27.01 -12.49 -20.63
CA LYS A 30 28.43 -12.89 -20.73
C LYS A 30 29.22 -12.02 -21.72
N ASP A 31 28.52 -11.43 -22.69
CA ASP A 31 29.10 -10.87 -23.90
C ASP A 31 28.66 -9.40 -24.14
N MET A 32 27.95 -8.78 -23.18
CA MET A 32 27.31 -7.45 -23.33
C MET A 32 26.37 -7.33 -24.54
N THR A 33 25.93 -8.45 -25.12
CA THR A 33 25.00 -8.50 -26.23
C THR A 33 23.60 -8.09 -25.80
N GLU A 34 22.86 -7.43 -26.70
CA GLU A 34 21.42 -7.20 -26.51
C GLU A 34 20.75 -8.52 -26.15
N THR A 35 20.13 -8.56 -24.97
CA THR A 35 19.45 -9.75 -24.47
C THR A 35 18.10 -9.34 -23.92
N GLU A 36 17.09 -10.18 -24.16
CA GLU A 36 15.79 -10.04 -23.53
C GLU A 36 15.95 -10.31 -22.02
N TRP A 37 15.75 -9.28 -21.21
CA TRP A 37 15.97 -9.37 -19.77
C TRP A 37 14.90 -10.26 -19.13
N PRO A 38 15.27 -11.19 -18.24
CA PRO A 38 14.28 -12.00 -17.54
C PRO A 38 13.38 -11.10 -16.68
N HIS A 39 12.06 -11.27 -16.84
CA HIS A 39 11.10 -10.66 -15.93
C HIS A 39 11.19 -11.34 -14.56
N GLU A 40 11.67 -10.61 -13.55
CA GLU A 40 11.68 -11.09 -12.17
C GLU A 40 10.51 -10.52 -11.36
N LEU A 41 10.18 -11.21 -10.27
CA LEU A 41 9.22 -10.69 -9.30
C LEU A 41 9.80 -9.42 -8.66
N ILE A 42 8.95 -8.42 -8.42
CA ILE A 42 9.35 -7.16 -7.75
C ILE A 42 10.03 -7.40 -6.39
N THR A 43 9.71 -8.51 -5.71
CA THR A 43 10.33 -8.95 -4.45
C THR A 43 11.79 -9.40 -4.57
N LYS A 44 12.31 -9.55 -5.79
CA LYS A 44 13.72 -9.87 -6.06
C LYS A 44 14.60 -8.63 -6.18
N HIS A 45 14.01 -7.46 -6.36
CA HIS A 45 14.73 -6.20 -6.39
C HIS A 45 14.95 -5.66 -4.98
N ALA A 46 16.05 -4.91 -4.80
CA ALA A 46 16.24 -4.16 -3.57
C ALA A 46 15.29 -2.94 -3.56
N SER A 47 14.63 -2.70 -2.42
CA SER A 47 13.65 -1.61 -2.28
C SER A 47 14.21 -0.23 -2.62
N LEU A 48 15.53 -0.01 -2.48
CA LEU A 48 16.23 1.22 -2.84
C LEU A 48 16.07 1.62 -4.32
N PHE A 49 15.85 0.64 -5.21
CA PHE A 49 15.65 0.87 -6.65
C PHE A 49 14.17 0.96 -7.05
N ILE A 50 13.27 0.73 -6.09
CA ILE A 50 11.82 0.88 -6.26
C ILE A 50 11.41 2.04 -5.36
N THR A 51 11.48 3.27 -5.88
CA THR A 51 11.39 4.50 -5.08
C THR A 51 10.22 4.53 -4.10
N ALA A 52 9.03 4.07 -4.51
CA ALA A 52 7.88 4.03 -3.63
C ALA A 52 8.06 3.05 -2.46
N TRP A 53 8.56 1.83 -2.73
CA TRP A 53 8.84 0.83 -1.70
C TRP A 53 10.00 1.28 -0.80
N GLY A 54 11.10 1.77 -1.38
CA GLY A 54 12.24 2.31 -0.65
C GLY A 54 11.91 3.53 0.22
N ALA A 55 10.91 4.31 -0.17
CA ALA A 55 10.36 5.41 0.64
C ALA A 55 9.38 4.96 1.74
N GLY A 56 9.14 3.65 1.89
CA GLY A 56 8.24 3.10 2.90
C GLY A 56 6.75 3.27 2.58
N ASN A 57 6.39 3.48 1.31
CA ASN A 57 4.98 3.52 0.91
C ASN A 57 4.38 2.11 1.05
N LEU A 58 3.43 1.98 1.99
CA LEU A 58 2.76 0.71 2.28
C LEU A 58 2.10 0.11 1.04
N VAL A 59 1.36 0.89 0.26
CA VAL A 59 0.68 0.42 -0.97
C VAL A 59 1.66 -0.15 -1.99
N ALA A 60 2.90 0.35 -2.01
CA ALA A 60 3.93 -0.09 -2.93
C ALA A 60 4.83 -1.20 -2.35
N ASP A 61 4.62 -1.61 -1.09
CA ASP A 61 5.39 -2.68 -0.46
C ASP A 61 4.88 -4.05 -0.92
N PRO A 62 5.66 -4.79 -1.73
CA PRO A 62 5.27 -6.09 -2.23
C PRO A 62 5.28 -7.20 -1.15
N THR A 63 5.75 -6.88 0.05
CA THR A 63 5.81 -7.78 1.21
C THR A 63 4.71 -7.52 2.23
N LEU A 64 3.73 -6.65 1.89
CA LEU A 64 2.52 -6.41 2.68
C LEU A 64 1.90 -7.72 3.18
N LYS A 65 1.74 -7.81 4.50
CA LYS A 65 1.17 -9.00 5.16
C LYS A 65 -0.35 -8.98 5.20
N THR A 66 -0.97 -7.82 5.00
CA THR A 66 -2.41 -7.59 5.15
C THR A 66 -2.88 -6.50 4.17
N PRO A 67 -4.08 -6.61 3.59
CA PRO A 67 -4.66 -5.60 2.70
C PRO A 67 -5.28 -4.40 3.45
N VAL A 68 -4.93 -4.22 4.72
CA VAL A 68 -5.50 -3.19 5.61
C VAL A 68 -4.41 -2.25 6.06
N GLU A 69 -4.74 -0.96 6.12
CA GLU A 69 -3.88 0.09 6.66
C GLU A 69 -4.54 0.77 7.86
N CYS A 70 -3.77 0.89 8.94
CA CYS A 70 -4.03 1.79 10.06
C CYS A 70 -3.66 3.22 9.65
N LEU A 71 -4.60 4.14 9.84
CA LEU A 71 -4.45 5.55 9.52
C LEU A 71 -4.74 6.39 10.77
N VAL A 72 -4.18 7.59 10.83
CA VAL A 72 -4.48 8.60 11.86
C VAL A 72 -4.88 9.92 11.20
N ALA A 73 -5.81 10.64 11.83
CA ALA A 73 -6.20 11.98 11.43
C ALA A 73 -6.52 12.83 12.67
N ASN A 74 -6.05 14.08 12.68
CA ASN A 74 -6.33 15.07 13.72
C ASN A 74 -7.31 16.16 13.26
N GLY A 75 -7.92 15.97 12.08
CA GLY A 75 -8.82 16.92 11.43
C GLY A 75 -8.87 16.74 9.91
N PRO A 76 -9.72 17.50 9.20
CA PRO A 76 -9.81 17.44 7.74
C PRO A 76 -8.45 17.70 7.08
N GLY A 77 -8.07 16.89 6.08
CA GLY A 77 -6.81 17.05 5.35
C GLY A 77 -5.55 16.58 6.08
N THR A 78 -5.67 16.00 7.28
CA THR A 78 -4.52 15.50 8.08
C THR A 78 -4.43 13.97 8.13
N LEU A 79 -5.20 13.28 7.28
CA LEU A 79 -5.20 11.82 7.21
C LEU A 79 -3.82 11.34 6.74
N ASN A 80 -3.18 10.50 7.54
CA ASN A 80 -1.87 9.94 7.24
C ASN A 80 -1.86 8.45 7.58
N GLY A 81 -1.13 7.68 6.77
CA GLY A 81 -0.85 6.27 7.07
C GLY A 81 0.10 6.15 8.25
N LYS A 82 -0.17 5.20 9.14
CA LYS A 82 0.77 4.87 10.20
C LYS A 82 1.97 4.10 9.62
N PRO A 83 3.19 4.24 10.19
CA PRO A 83 4.35 3.47 9.75
C PRO A 83 4.09 1.96 9.75
N ALA A 84 4.81 1.20 8.91
CA ALA A 84 4.70 -0.26 8.82
C ALA A 84 4.85 -0.95 10.19
N ALA A 85 5.79 -0.45 11.00
CA ALA A 85 6.06 -0.86 12.36
C ALA A 85 4.82 -0.85 13.28
N VAL A 86 3.78 -0.07 12.99
CA VAL A 86 2.59 0.10 13.85
C VAL A 86 1.28 -0.26 13.14
N GLN A 87 1.37 -1.10 12.10
CA GLN A 87 0.23 -1.69 11.40
C GLN A 87 -0.30 -2.91 12.17
N ILE A 88 -1.11 -2.66 13.22
CA ILE A 88 -1.57 -3.71 14.15
C ILE A 88 -2.87 -4.43 13.74
N VAL A 89 -3.57 -3.94 12.71
CA VAL A 89 -4.84 -4.51 12.22
C VAL A 89 -4.56 -5.46 11.06
N ARG A 90 -5.11 -6.66 11.14
CA ARG A 90 -5.20 -7.59 10.02
C ARG A 90 -6.60 -7.56 9.45
N GLY A 91 -6.74 -7.87 8.17
CA GLY A 91 -8.06 -8.07 7.61
C GLY A 91 -8.10 -8.86 6.33
N GLN A 92 -9.32 -9.16 5.93
CA GLN A 92 -9.64 -9.83 4.69
C GLN A 92 -10.99 -9.33 4.20
N ALA A 93 -11.20 -9.41 2.88
CA ALA A 93 -12.46 -9.06 2.28
C ALA A 93 -12.80 -10.04 1.15
N VAL A 94 -14.08 -10.34 1.02
CA VAL A 94 -14.63 -11.15 -0.07
C VAL A 94 -15.82 -10.43 -0.67
N TYR A 95 -15.88 -10.40 -2.00
CA TYR A 95 -17.06 -9.92 -2.73
C TYR A 95 -17.86 -11.12 -3.23
N GLU A 96 -19.08 -11.28 -2.74
CA GLU A 96 -19.98 -12.35 -3.15
C GLU A 96 -21.42 -11.83 -3.25
N ARG A 97 -22.17 -12.26 -4.28
CA ARG A 97 -23.61 -11.95 -4.45
C ARG A 97 -23.96 -10.47 -4.34
N GLY A 98 -23.09 -9.59 -4.86
CA GLY A 98 -23.34 -8.15 -4.86
C GLY A 98 -22.93 -7.42 -3.58
N LEU A 99 -22.34 -8.12 -2.60
CA LEU A 99 -21.99 -7.57 -1.29
C LEU A 99 -20.52 -7.78 -0.96
N TRP A 100 -19.95 -6.81 -0.26
CA TRP A 100 -18.63 -6.92 0.37
C TRP A 100 -18.78 -7.45 1.79
N TYR A 101 -18.06 -8.52 2.09
CA TYR A 101 -17.87 -9.04 3.44
C TYR A 101 -16.46 -8.68 3.87
N VAL A 102 -16.33 -7.82 4.89
CA VAL A 102 -15.05 -7.29 5.36
C VAL A 102 -14.86 -7.69 6.81
N GLN A 103 -13.70 -8.23 7.13
CA GLN A 103 -13.28 -8.53 8.50
C GLN A 103 -12.02 -7.75 8.83
N LEU A 104 -12.06 -7.01 9.93
CA LEU A 104 -10.92 -6.35 10.54
C LEU A 104 -10.69 -6.96 11.92
N GLN A 105 -9.45 -7.31 12.22
CA GLN A 105 -9.06 -7.97 13.46
C GLN A 105 -7.80 -7.31 14.02
N ARG A 106 -7.83 -7.00 15.32
CA ARG A 106 -6.65 -6.61 16.10
C ARG A 106 -6.71 -7.27 17.47
N ARG A 107 -5.56 -7.28 18.15
CA ARG A 107 -5.50 -7.61 19.57
C ARG A 107 -6.10 -6.46 20.40
N MET A 108 -6.65 -6.82 21.55
CA MET A 108 -7.15 -5.86 22.54
C MET A 108 -6.00 -5.12 23.22
N GLU A 109 -5.00 -5.88 23.67
CA GLU A 109 -3.71 -5.37 24.15
C GLU A 109 -2.81 -4.96 22.98
N LEU A 110 -2.00 -3.93 23.20
CA LEU A 110 -1.01 -3.49 22.23
C LEU A 110 0.24 -4.38 22.32
N PRO A 111 0.96 -4.61 21.21
CA PRO A 111 2.24 -5.27 21.29
C PRO A 111 3.24 -4.39 22.06
N HIS A 112 3.86 -4.93 23.11
CA HIS A 112 4.92 -4.26 23.84
C HIS A 112 6.28 -4.68 23.25
N ASP A 113 6.66 -4.10 22.12
CA ASP A 113 8.02 -4.19 21.60
C ASP A 113 8.58 -2.82 21.21
N GLN A 114 9.89 -2.74 20.98
CA GLN A 114 10.59 -1.48 20.71
C GLN A 114 10.11 -0.79 19.42
N GLU A 115 9.53 -1.55 18.47
CA GLU A 115 9.00 -1.01 17.21
C GLU A 115 7.64 -0.32 17.44
N HIS A 116 6.84 -0.88 18.35
CA HIS A 116 5.52 -0.39 18.73
C HIS A 116 5.51 0.63 19.88
N ASP A 117 6.63 0.87 20.56
CA ASP A 117 6.78 1.90 21.63
C ASP A 117 6.48 3.35 21.15
N CYS A 118 6.39 3.55 19.83
CA CYS A 118 6.01 4.81 19.19
C CYS A 118 4.47 5.01 19.06
N ALA A 119 3.67 4.05 19.54
CA ALA A 119 2.22 4.02 19.40
C ALA A 119 1.47 4.93 20.41
N ALA A 120 1.96 6.16 20.61
CA ALA A 120 1.41 7.10 21.60
C ALA A 120 -0.08 7.45 21.38
N ASP A 121 -0.60 7.20 20.18
CA ASP A 121 -2.00 7.41 19.79
C ASP A 121 -2.80 6.10 19.65
N GLU A 122 -2.19 4.95 19.94
CA GLU A 122 -2.90 3.69 20.05
C GLU A 122 -3.48 3.49 21.46
N ARG A 123 -4.62 2.81 21.51
CA ARG A 123 -5.32 2.51 22.75
C ARG A 123 -5.46 1.00 22.93
N GLU A 124 -5.23 0.54 24.14
CA GLU A 124 -5.63 -0.79 24.59
C GLU A 124 -7.13 -0.84 24.87
N PHE A 125 -7.76 -1.97 24.55
CA PHE A 125 -9.18 -2.19 24.81
C PHE A 125 -9.36 -3.16 25.97
N ALA A 126 -10.21 -2.80 26.93
CA ALA A 126 -10.59 -3.66 28.04
C ALA A 126 -12.09 -3.97 28.01
N PRO A 127 -12.53 -5.12 28.53
CA PRO A 127 -13.95 -5.38 28.78
C PRO A 127 -14.61 -4.23 29.55
N GLY A 128 -15.79 -3.82 29.09
CA GLY A 128 -16.53 -2.66 29.58
C GLY A 128 -16.15 -1.34 28.90
N ASP A 129 -15.12 -1.28 28.06
CA ASP A 129 -14.72 -0.06 27.37
C ASP A 129 -15.81 0.46 26.45
N TYR A 130 -15.91 1.78 26.42
CA TYR A 130 -16.74 2.52 25.49
C TYR A 130 -15.88 3.14 24.38
N LEU A 131 -16.19 2.81 23.13
CA LEU A 131 -15.52 3.30 21.94
C LEU A 131 -16.52 3.98 20.99
N PRO A 132 -16.37 5.28 20.72
CA PRO A 132 -17.05 5.92 19.60
C PRO A 132 -16.51 5.35 18.29
N VAL A 133 -17.39 4.81 17.46
CA VAL A 133 -17.03 4.25 16.14
C VAL A 133 -17.90 4.85 15.04
N SER A 134 -17.32 5.07 13.87
CA SER A 134 -18.06 5.41 12.66
C SER A 134 -17.45 4.68 11.47
N PHE A 135 -18.25 4.45 10.44
CA PHE A 135 -17.82 3.76 9.23
C PHE A 135 -17.96 4.70 8.04
N ALA A 136 -17.00 4.61 7.14
CA ALA A 136 -17.06 5.27 5.85
C ALA A 136 -16.87 4.24 4.74
N VAL A 137 -17.69 4.33 3.69
CA VAL A 137 -17.67 3.41 2.55
C VAL A 137 -17.58 4.21 1.26
N TRP A 138 -16.69 3.77 0.38
CA TRP A 138 -16.49 4.34 -0.95
C TRP A 138 -17.04 3.39 -2.00
N ASN A 139 -17.96 3.85 -2.83
CA ASN A 139 -18.38 3.11 -4.00
C ASN A 139 -17.49 3.47 -5.21
N GLY A 140 -16.50 2.62 -5.50
CA GLY A 140 -15.60 2.81 -6.63
C GLY A 140 -16.32 2.90 -7.98
N SER A 141 -17.44 2.19 -8.18
CA SER A 141 -18.20 2.27 -9.44
C SER A 141 -18.91 3.62 -9.63
N ALA A 142 -19.12 4.37 -8.53
CA ALA A 142 -19.63 5.74 -8.54
C ALA A 142 -18.51 6.80 -8.56
N GLY A 143 -17.25 6.37 -8.64
CA GLY A 143 -16.07 7.23 -8.60
C GLY A 143 -15.86 7.89 -7.23
N ASP A 144 -16.28 7.25 -6.15
CA ASP A 144 -15.99 7.70 -4.79
C ASP A 144 -14.51 7.52 -4.46
N ARG A 145 -13.89 8.55 -3.89
CA ARG A 145 -12.50 8.57 -3.42
C ARG A 145 -12.30 9.70 -2.42
N ASP A 146 -11.28 9.58 -1.57
CA ASP A 146 -10.90 10.60 -0.60
C ASP A 146 -12.08 11.05 0.28
N GLY A 147 -12.45 12.34 0.23
CA GLY A 147 -13.58 12.90 0.97
C GLY A 147 -14.95 12.54 0.39
N LYS A 148 -15.03 12.06 -0.85
CA LYS A 148 -16.29 11.66 -1.50
C LYS A 148 -16.62 10.22 -1.13
N LYS A 149 -17.46 10.06 -0.11
CA LYS A 149 -17.82 8.77 0.51
C LYS A 149 -19.16 8.86 1.24
N ASN A 150 -19.74 7.71 1.53
CA ASN A 150 -20.86 7.61 2.45
C ASN A 150 -20.34 7.35 3.87
N ILE A 151 -20.92 8.02 4.87
CA ILE A 151 -20.52 7.92 6.27
C ILE A 151 -21.70 7.53 7.17
N SER A 152 -21.44 6.77 8.22
CA SER A 152 -22.38 6.64 9.33
C SER A 152 -22.24 7.82 10.30
N ILE A 153 -23.26 8.06 11.11
CA ILE A 153 -23.10 8.84 12.34
C ILE A 153 -22.22 8.06 13.35
N TRP A 154 -21.72 8.75 14.38
CA TRP A 154 -21.03 8.10 15.50
C TRP A 154 -21.95 7.12 16.22
N GLN A 155 -21.43 5.92 16.45
CA GLN A 155 -22.08 4.84 17.17
C GLN A 155 -21.30 4.51 18.44
N LYS A 156 -21.99 3.88 19.38
CA LYS A 156 -21.41 3.34 20.61
C LYS A 156 -21.04 1.88 20.40
N LEU A 157 -19.74 1.57 20.43
CA LEU A 157 -19.24 0.21 20.55
C LEU A 157 -18.86 -0.05 22.01
N VAL A 158 -19.38 -1.14 22.57
CA VAL A 158 -19.01 -1.64 23.91
C VAL A 158 -18.20 -2.90 23.72
N ILE A 159 -17.05 -2.96 24.38
CA ILE A 159 -16.25 -4.18 24.46
C ILE A 159 -16.82 -5.01 25.60
N GLU A 160 -17.20 -6.25 25.33
CA GLU A 160 -17.75 -7.18 26.33
C GLU A 160 -16.66 -7.92 27.11
#